data_AF-A0A087U3L9-F1
#
_entry.id   AF-A0A087U3L9-F1
#
_cell.length_a   1.000
_cell.length_b   1.000
_cell.length_c   1.000
_cell.angle_alpha   90.00
_cell.angle_beta   90.00
_cell.angle_gamma   90.00
#
_symmetry.space_group_name_H-M   'P 1'
#
loop_
_entity.id
_entity.type
_entity.pdbx_description
1 polymer ?
#
loop_
_entity_poly.entity_id
_entity_poly.type
_entity_poly.pdbx_seq_one_letter_code
_entity_poly.pdbx_strand_id
1 'polypeptide(L)'
;MDIAAEQAYPTPLANSTFLSMLLLSLAGQRHTPKTATTFNEEYDYVIVGAGSAGSVLASRLSEIPCVSVLLLEAGKAPPYLTEVPGIAVGFWTSDVAWNYR
;
A
#
# COMPACT_ATOMS: atom_id res chain seq x y z
N MET A 1 -16.04 -17.89 39.01
CA MET A 1 -15.84 -17.04 37.83
C MET A 1 -17.10 -17.20 37.00
N ASP A 2 -18.01 -16.24 37.15
CA ASP A 2 -19.35 -16.30 36.59
C ASP A 2 -19.28 -15.84 35.12
N ILE A 3 -19.35 -16.82 34.21
CA ILE A 3 -19.16 -16.64 32.76
C ILE A 3 -20.38 -15.92 32.13
N ALA A 4 -21.47 -15.74 32.90
CA ALA A 4 -22.66 -15.03 32.46
C ALA A 4 -22.53 -13.49 32.49
N ALA A 5 -21.59 -12.95 33.28
CA ALA A 5 -21.43 -11.50 33.42
C ALA A 5 -20.81 -10.83 32.18
N GLU A 6 -20.16 -11.60 31.29
CA GLU A 6 -19.51 -11.08 30.08
C GLU A 6 -20.47 -10.93 28.90
N GLN A 7 -21.64 -11.58 28.95
CA GLN A 7 -22.68 -11.48 27.90
C GLN A 7 -23.56 -10.24 28.03
N ALA A 8 -23.37 -9.42 29.07
CA ALA A 8 -24.24 -8.31 29.43
C ALA A 8 -23.70 -6.92 29.03
N TYR A 9 -22.67 -6.82 28.19
CA TYR A 9 -22.34 -5.55 27.54
C TYR A 9 -23.13 -5.44 26.23
N PRO A 10 -24.29 -4.73 26.21
CA PRO A 10 -24.85 -4.30 24.94
C PRO A 10 -23.84 -3.31 24.37
N THR A 11 -23.00 -3.76 23.45
CA THR A 11 -22.21 -2.85 22.63
C THR A 11 -23.04 -2.59 21.37
N PRO A 12 -23.94 -1.58 21.36
CA PRO A 12 -24.71 -1.24 20.16
C PRO A 12 -23.78 -0.91 18.98
N LEU A 13 -22.52 -0.57 19.27
CA LEU A 13 -21.47 -0.37 18.28
C LEU A 13 -21.00 -1.67 17.60
N ALA A 14 -20.91 -2.80 18.32
CA ALA A 14 -20.32 -4.04 17.78
C ALA A 14 -21.19 -4.68 16.70
N ASN A 15 -22.52 -4.60 16.85
CA ASN A 15 -23.48 -5.12 15.87
C ASN A 15 -23.99 -4.04 14.90
N SER A 16 -23.38 -2.85 14.90
CA SER A 16 -23.78 -1.76 14.01
C SER A 16 -23.10 -1.89 12.65
N THR A 17 -23.87 -1.70 11.58
CA THR A 17 -23.33 -1.56 10.21
C THR A 17 -22.32 -0.41 10.08
N PHE A 18 -22.42 0.61 10.95
CA PHE A 18 -21.42 1.68 11.01
C PHE A 18 -20.04 1.18 11.42
N LEU A 19 -19.93 0.16 12.27
CA LEU A 19 -18.64 -0.40 12.65
C LEU A 19 -18.00 -1.12 11.46
N SER A 20 -18.78 -1.88 10.69
CA SER A 20 -18.27 -2.52 9.47
C SER A 20 -17.81 -1.48 8.43
N MET A 21 -18.56 -0.39 8.25
CA MET A 21 -18.15 0.70 7.35
C MET A 21 -16.91 1.46 7.86
N LEU A 22 -16.83 1.70 9.17
CA LEU A 22 -15.69 2.35 9.80
C LEU A 22 -14.43 1.47 9.71
N LEU A 23 -14.55 0.17 9.98
CA LEU A 23 -13.45 -0.79 9.84
C LEU A 23 -12.99 -0.91 8.39
N LEU A 24 -13.91 -0.90 7.42
CA LEU A 24 -13.56 -0.88 6.00
C LEU A 24 -12.85 0.43 5.60
N SER A 25 -13.32 1.56 6.11
CA SER A 25 -12.69 2.88 5.91
C SER A 25 -11.28 2.95 6.52
N LEU A 26 -11.12 2.46 7.76
CA LEU A 26 -9.83 2.39 8.45
C LEU A 26 -8.87 1.38 7.80
N ALA A 27 -9.39 0.24 7.33
CA ALA A 27 -8.60 -0.71 6.55
C ALA A 27 -8.10 -0.11 5.22
N GLY A 28 -8.84 0.88 4.68
CA GLY A 28 -8.48 1.65 3.50
C GLY A 28 -7.54 2.83 3.75
N GLN A 29 -7.21 3.17 5.01
CA GLN A 29 -6.20 4.18 5.31
C GLN A 29 -4.80 3.59 5.09
N ARG A 30 -4.37 3.52 3.83
CA ARG A 30 -3.02 3.11 3.45
C ARG A 30 -2.26 4.23 2.77
N HIS A 31 -0.95 4.19 2.97
CA HIS A 31 -0.03 5.23 2.57
C HIS A 31 0.07 5.29 1.04
N THR A 32 -0.50 6.32 0.41
CA THR A 32 -0.13 6.65 -0.97
C THR A 32 1.35 7.04 -1.00
N PRO A 33 2.13 6.52 -1.97
CA PRO A 33 3.50 6.94 -2.12
C PRO A 33 3.54 8.46 -2.37
N LYS A 34 4.31 9.17 -1.54
CA LYS A 34 4.54 10.61 -1.75
C LYS A 34 5.46 10.74 -2.95
N THR A 35 4.96 11.34 -4.02
CA THR A 35 5.78 11.68 -5.19
C THR A 35 6.51 12.98 -4.90
N ALA A 36 7.83 12.98 -5.13
CA ALA A 36 8.62 14.20 -5.01
C ALA A 36 8.22 15.19 -6.10
N THR A 37 8.01 16.45 -5.73
CA THR A 37 7.75 17.57 -6.67
C THR A 37 9.03 18.36 -6.99
N THR A 38 10.09 18.13 -6.24
CA THR A 38 11.42 18.72 -6.43
C THR A 38 12.47 17.62 -6.42
N PHE A 39 13.42 17.70 -7.34
CA PHE A 39 14.52 16.74 -7.46
C PHE A 39 15.84 17.43 -7.12
N ASN A 40 16.78 16.67 -6.55
CA ASN A 40 18.16 17.11 -6.41
C ASN A 40 18.89 16.94 -7.74
N GLU A 41 20.00 17.66 -7.93
CA GLU A 41 20.84 17.51 -9.12
C GLU A 41 21.57 16.15 -9.14
N GLU A 42 21.86 15.59 -7.96
CA GLU A 42 22.59 14.35 -7.78
C GLU A 42 21.95 13.44 -6.72
N TYR A 43 22.13 12.13 -6.90
CA TYR A 43 21.72 11.07 -5.97
C TYR A 43 22.80 10.00 -5.91
N ASP A 44 23.00 9.39 -4.74
CA ASP A 44 23.96 8.28 -4.58
C ASP A 44 23.48 7.03 -5.33
N TYR A 45 22.16 6.81 -5.38
CA TYR A 45 21.55 5.71 -6.11
C TYR A 45 20.31 6.16 -6.88
N VAL A 46 20.23 5.72 -8.14
CA VAL A 46 19.01 5.82 -8.95
C VAL A 46 18.51 4.41 -9.23
N ILE A 47 17.32 4.09 -8.73
CA ILE A 47 16.65 2.79 -8.90
C ILE A 47 15.53 2.96 -9.92
N VAL A 48 15.58 2.18 -11.00
CA VAL A 48 14.55 2.19 -12.05
C VAL A 48 13.67 0.96 -11.88
N GLY A 49 12.41 1.18 -11.51
CA GLY A 49 11.38 0.19 -11.23
C GLY A 49 11.16 -0.03 -9.73
N ALA A 50 9.98 0.33 -9.22
CA ALA A 50 9.46 0.02 -7.88
C ALA A 50 8.79 -1.36 -7.78
N GLY A 51 9.22 -2.32 -8.60
CA GLY A 51 8.83 -3.73 -8.47
C GLY A 51 9.36 -4.37 -7.18
N SER A 52 9.21 -5.69 -7.05
CA SER A 52 9.57 -6.42 -5.81
C SER A 52 11.00 -6.17 -5.34
N ALA A 53 11.97 -6.14 -6.26
CA ALA A 53 13.37 -5.89 -5.91
C ALA A 53 13.64 -4.40 -5.63
N GLY A 54 13.19 -3.51 -6.52
CA GLY A 54 13.49 -2.08 -6.42
C GLY A 54 12.88 -1.42 -5.18
N SER A 55 11.66 -1.82 -4.79
CA SER A 55 11.03 -1.36 -3.56
C SER A 55 11.83 -1.76 -2.31
N VAL A 56 12.34 -2.99 -2.26
CA VAL A 56 13.16 -3.47 -1.14
C VAL A 56 14.50 -2.74 -1.09
N LEU A 57 15.17 -2.59 -2.24
CA LEU A 57 16.44 -1.87 -2.33
C LEU A 57 16.29 -0.40 -1.91
N ALA A 58 15.28 0.30 -2.44
CA ALA A 58 15.02 1.69 -2.10
C ALA A 58 14.77 1.85 -0.60
N SER A 59 13.94 0.98 -0.01
CA SER A 59 13.68 0.98 1.43
C SER A 59 14.98 0.85 2.23
N ARG A 60 15.82 -0.14 1.92
CA ARG A 60 17.05 -0.42 2.69
C ARG A 60 18.13 0.65 2.52
N LEU A 61 18.34 1.15 1.30
CA LEU A 61 19.33 2.19 1.06
C LEU A 61 18.90 3.52 1.72
N SER A 62 17.60 3.82 1.73
CA SER A 62 17.06 5.03 2.36
C SER A 62 17.16 5.06 3.90
N GLU A 63 17.39 3.91 4.55
CA GLU A 63 17.62 3.83 6.00
C GLU A 63 19.00 4.40 6.40
N ILE A 64 19.93 4.56 5.46
CA ILE A 64 21.27 5.06 5.72
C ILE A 64 21.26 6.61 5.72
N PRO A 65 21.56 7.29 6.85
CA PRO A 65 21.32 8.74 7.00
C PRO A 65 22.04 9.67 6.01
N CYS A 66 23.07 9.19 5.32
CA CYS A 66 23.88 9.96 4.39
C CYS A 66 23.68 9.52 2.92
N VAL A 67 22.75 8.62 2.65
CA VAL A 67 22.51 8.07 1.31
C VAL A 67 21.21 8.66 0.75
N SER A 68 21.32 9.25 -0.43
CA SER A 68 20.23 9.77 -1.22
C SER A 68 19.81 8.77 -2.30
N VAL A 69 18.51 8.48 -2.39
CA VAL A 69 17.96 7.49 -3.31
C VAL A 69 16.84 8.12 -4.13
N LEU A 70 16.95 8.02 -5.46
CA LEU A 70 15.88 8.33 -6.39
C LEU A 70 15.27 7.04 -6.92
N LEU A 71 13.99 6.78 -6.62
CA LEU A 71 13.23 5.66 -7.17
C LEU A 71 12.31 6.16 -8.29
N LEU A 72 12.49 5.62 -9.49
CA LEU A 72 11.67 5.93 -10.66
C LEU A 72 10.79 4.74 -10.98
N GLU A 73 9.47 4.93 -11.03
CA GLU A 73 8.51 3.90 -11.43
C GLU A 73 7.71 4.39 -12.64
N ALA A 74 7.61 3.55 -13.66
CA ALA A 74 6.87 3.90 -14.88
C ALA A 74 5.35 3.80 -14.67
N GLY A 75 4.92 2.86 -13.82
CA GLY A 75 3.53 2.70 -13.42
C GLY A 75 3.05 3.80 -12.48
N LYS A 76 1.73 3.85 -12.30
CA LYS A 76 1.08 4.70 -11.30
C LYS A 76 0.93 3.92 -9.99
N ALA A 77 0.43 4.60 -8.96
CA ALA A 77 -0.07 3.91 -7.78
C ALA A 77 -1.08 2.83 -8.20
N PRO A 78 -0.93 1.58 -7.72
CA PRO A 78 -1.78 0.48 -8.14
C PRO A 78 -3.24 0.73 -7.73
N PRO A 79 -4.23 0.37 -8.55
CA PRO A 79 -5.64 0.43 -8.18
C PRO A 79 -5.92 -0.46 -6.96
N TYR A 80 -6.83 -0.05 -6.07
CA TYR A 80 -7.18 -0.85 -4.87
C TYR A 80 -7.57 -2.31 -5.16
N LEU A 81 -8.17 -2.53 -6.33
CA LEU A 81 -8.59 -3.85 -6.76
C LEU A 81 -7.40 -4.83 -6.94
N THR A 82 -6.17 -4.37 -7.14
CA THR A 82 -5.00 -5.28 -7.27
C THR A 82 -4.65 -5.99 -5.96
N GLU A 83 -5.17 -5.53 -4.81
CA GLU A 83 -4.94 -6.19 -3.52
C GLU A 83 -5.81 -7.44 -3.31
N VAL A 84 -6.87 -7.62 -4.11
CA VAL A 84 -7.76 -8.78 -4.01
C VAL A 84 -7.18 -9.90 -4.87
N PRO A 85 -6.65 -11.00 -4.29
CA PRO A 85 -5.91 -11.99 -5.07
C PRO A 85 -6.72 -12.63 -6.20
N GLY A 86 -8.04 -12.80 -5.98
CA GLY A 86 -8.94 -13.46 -6.93
C GLY A 86 -9.18 -12.73 -8.24
N ILE A 87 -8.78 -11.46 -8.36
CA ILE A 87 -8.99 -10.65 -9.58
C ILE A 87 -7.69 -10.28 -10.30
N ALA A 88 -6.55 -10.82 -9.88
CA ALA A 88 -5.24 -10.52 -10.48
C ALA A 88 -5.20 -10.74 -12.00
N VAL A 89 -5.84 -11.80 -12.50
CA VAL A 89 -5.88 -12.17 -13.93
C VAL A 89 -6.58 -11.08 -14.77
N GLY A 90 -7.50 -10.31 -14.17
CA GLY A 90 -8.21 -9.24 -14.86
C GLY A 90 -7.33 -8.04 -15.27
N PHE A 91 -6.11 -7.93 -14.72
CA PHE A 91 -5.20 -6.82 -14.98
C PHE A 91 -4.17 -7.08 -16.08
N TRP A 92 -4.06 -8.31 -16.60
CA TRP A 92 -3.02 -8.64 -17.58
C TRP A 92 -3.12 -7.85 -18.89
N THR A 93 -4.33 -7.46 -19.27
CA THR A 93 -4.59 -6.67 -20.49
C THR A 93 -4.80 -5.18 -20.21
N SER A 94 -4.66 -4.74 -18.96
CA SER A 94 -4.85 -3.33 -18.58
C SER A 94 -3.52 -2.56 -18.61
N ASP A 95 -3.60 -1.27 -18.29
CA ASP A 95 -2.46 -0.36 -18.14
C ASP A 95 -1.58 -0.64 -16.90
N VAL A 96 -1.98 -1.59 -16.05
CA VAL A 96 -1.22 -2.04 -14.88
C VAL A 96 -0.12 -3.02 -15.29
N ALA A 97 -0.30 -3.74 -16.39
CA ALA A 97 0.68 -4.66 -16.94
C ALA A 97 1.41 -4.02 -18.13
N TRP A 98 2.69 -4.36 -18.29
CA TRP A 98 3.50 -3.88 -19.42
C TRP A 98 2.97 -4.29 -20.80
N ASN A 99 2.19 -5.37 -20.86
CA ASN A 99 1.61 -5.92 -22.09
C ASN A 99 2.63 -6.02 -23.25
N TYR A 100 3.83 -6.49 -22.91
CA TYR A 100 4.93 -6.67 -23.86
C TYR A 100 4.57 -7.75 -24.90
N ARG A 101 5.00 -7.56 -26.15
CA ARG A 101 4.69 -8.42 -27.29
C ARG A 101 5.95 -9.03 -27.89
#